data_AF-A0A833WHG9-F1
#
_entry.id   AF-A0A833WHG9-F1
#
_cell.length_a   1.000
_cell.length_b   1.000
_cell.length_c   1.000
_cell.angle_alpha   90.00
_cell.angle_beta   90.00
_cell.angle_gamma   90.00
#
_symmetry.space_group_name_H-M   'P 1'
#
loop_
_entity.id
_entity.type
_entity.pdbx_description
1 polymer ?
#
loop_
_entity_poly.entity_id
_entity_poly.type
_entity_poly.pdbx_seq_one_letter_code
_entity_poly.pdbx_strand_id
1 'polypeptide(L)'
;MRCHRAFWVYASDNGESISKKAATFARQQAAQEQPGANKTAENWLRSRAGRSLKYAWLNEPPTTRQKYYSENPDDGFPLEDSPTGFRDGRADRSRYPRMICADVERPQVLQNSVSGAQVRAHMPIDQLRGFKKRRRAASSGD
;
A
#
# COMPACT_ATOMS: atom_id res chain seq x y z
N MET A 1 0.41 -0.99 -4.18
CA MET A 1 1.00 -0.85 -5.53
C MET A 1 1.34 -2.24 -6.04
N ARG A 2 0.84 -2.60 -7.22
CA ARG A 2 1.15 -3.84 -7.93
C ARG A 2 1.76 -3.49 -9.28
N CYS A 3 2.59 -4.36 -9.83
CA CYS A 3 3.09 -4.24 -11.20
C CYS A 3 2.92 -5.55 -11.98
N HIS A 4 2.91 -5.42 -13.30
CA HIS A 4 2.77 -6.50 -14.26
C HIS A 4 3.95 -7.48 -14.21
N ARG A 5 3.72 -8.77 -14.51
CA ARG A 5 4.77 -9.81 -14.58
C ARG A 5 6.02 -9.39 -15.35
N ALA A 6 5.85 -8.81 -16.54
CA ALA A 6 6.91 -8.26 -17.37
C ALA A 6 7.96 -7.42 -16.62
N PHE A 7 7.54 -6.57 -15.68
CA PHE A 7 8.47 -5.77 -14.89
C PHE A 7 9.34 -6.66 -13.97
N TRP A 8 8.76 -7.70 -13.37
CA TRP A 8 9.49 -8.62 -12.50
C TRP A 8 10.53 -9.43 -13.28
N VAL A 9 10.22 -9.81 -14.52
CA VAL A 9 11.16 -10.50 -15.43
C VAL A 9 12.30 -9.55 -15.81
N TYR A 10 11.98 -8.35 -16.28
CA TYR A 10 12.98 -7.30 -16.53
C TYR A 10 13.88 -7.03 -15.32
N ALA A 11 13.28 -6.91 -14.13
CA ALA A 11 14.01 -6.69 -12.88
C ALA A 11 14.85 -7.91 -12.47
N SER A 12 14.50 -9.12 -12.91
CA SER A 12 15.32 -10.31 -12.70
C SER A 12 16.54 -10.35 -13.61
N ASP A 13 16.40 -9.85 -14.85
CA ASP A 13 17.48 -9.78 -15.84
C ASP A 13 18.47 -8.65 -15.50
N ASN A 14 17.93 -7.48 -15.13
CA ASN A 14 18.70 -6.25 -14.95
C ASN A 14 19.04 -5.96 -13.48
N GLY A 15 18.43 -6.69 -12.54
CA GLY A 15 18.56 -6.45 -11.10
C GLY A 15 19.96 -6.66 -10.55
N GLU A 16 20.79 -7.49 -11.21
CA GLU A 16 22.15 -7.77 -10.76
C GLU A 16 23.05 -6.52 -10.80
N SER A 17 22.77 -5.59 -11.71
CA SER A 17 23.44 -4.28 -11.77
C SER A 17 23.27 -3.46 -10.48
N ILE A 18 22.19 -3.70 -9.72
CA ILE A 18 21.95 -3.09 -8.42
C ILE A 18 22.44 -3.99 -7.29
N SER A 19 21.95 -5.24 -7.26
CA SER A 19 22.40 -6.26 -6.32
C SER A 19 21.89 -7.64 -6.71
N LYS A 20 22.67 -8.69 -6.42
CA LYS A 20 22.22 -10.09 -6.58
C LYS A 20 20.89 -10.38 -5.87
N LYS A 21 20.69 -9.81 -4.67
CA LYS A 21 19.44 -9.97 -3.91
C LYS A 21 18.23 -9.36 -4.63
N ALA A 22 18.40 -8.24 -5.33
CA ALA A 22 17.33 -7.62 -6.11
C ALA A 22 16.90 -8.51 -7.29
N ALA A 23 17.87 -9.05 -8.05
CA ALA A 23 17.59 -9.98 -9.13
C ALA A 23 16.89 -11.26 -8.63
N THR A 24 17.42 -11.87 -7.57
CA THR A 24 16.81 -13.08 -6.97
C THR A 24 15.39 -12.82 -6.49
N PHE A 25 15.15 -11.69 -5.81
CA PHE A 25 13.82 -11.34 -5.34
C PHE A 25 12.84 -11.14 -6.52
N ALA A 26 13.26 -10.42 -7.56
CA ALA A 26 12.43 -10.18 -8.74
C ALA A 26 12.10 -11.50 -9.47
N ARG A 27 13.08 -12.39 -9.62
CA ARG A 27 12.89 -13.74 -10.18
C ARG A 27 11.86 -14.55 -9.39
N GLN A 28 11.96 -14.52 -8.06
CA GLN A 28 10.98 -15.19 -7.18
C GLN A 28 9.58 -14.61 -7.33
N GLN A 29 9.43 -13.29 -7.53
CA GLN A 29 8.12 -12.67 -7.77
C GLN A 29 7.56 -13.01 -9.16
N ALA A 30 8.41 -13.05 -10.20
CA ALA A 30 7.99 -13.38 -11.57
C ALA A 30 7.40 -14.80 -11.67
N ALA A 31 7.96 -15.74 -10.90
CA ALA A 31 7.54 -17.13 -10.86
C ALA A 31 6.22 -17.38 -10.09
N GLN A 32 5.67 -16.37 -9.41
CA GLN A 32 4.39 -16.52 -8.72
C GLN A 32 3.23 -16.55 -9.72
N GLU A 33 2.14 -17.25 -9.37
CA GLU A 33 0.90 -17.23 -10.17
C GLU A 33 0.36 -15.81 -10.34
N GLN A 34 0.40 -15.00 -9.27
CA GLN A 34 0.02 -13.59 -9.27
C GLN A 34 1.19 -12.70 -8.84
N PRO A 35 2.10 -12.32 -9.77
CA PRO A 35 3.27 -11.53 -9.46
C PRO A 35 2.91 -10.19 -8.80
N GLY A 36 3.63 -9.87 -7.72
CA GLY A 36 3.51 -8.59 -7.04
C GLY A 36 2.19 -8.35 -6.31
N ALA A 37 1.31 -9.35 -6.18
CA ALA A 37 0.03 -9.24 -5.47
C ALA A 37 0.16 -9.35 -3.93
N ASN A 38 1.38 -9.33 -3.39
CA ASN A 38 1.66 -9.47 -1.97
C ASN A 38 2.32 -8.22 -1.36
N LYS A 39 2.19 -8.06 -0.03
CA LYS A 39 2.70 -6.88 0.71
C LYS A 39 4.22 -6.77 0.66
N THR A 40 4.93 -7.88 0.58
CA THR A 40 6.40 -7.91 0.50
C THR A 40 6.88 -7.28 -0.80
N ALA A 41 6.28 -7.65 -1.93
CA ALA A 41 6.55 -7.07 -3.23
C ALA A 41 6.23 -5.59 -3.26
N GLU A 42 5.09 -5.20 -2.68
CA GLU A 42 4.69 -3.79 -2.59
C GLU A 42 5.73 -2.96 -1.82
N ASN A 43 6.20 -3.46 -0.68
CA ASN A 43 7.25 -2.80 0.11
C ASN A 43 8.59 -2.77 -0.64
N TRP A 44 8.94 -3.86 -1.32
CA TRP A 44 10.17 -3.93 -2.10
C TRP A 44 10.18 -2.91 -3.23
N LEU A 45 9.05 -2.70 -3.92
CA LEU A 45 8.95 -1.66 -4.96
C LEU A 45 9.15 -0.23 -4.42
N ARG A 46 8.95 0.01 -3.13
CA ARG A 46 9.25 1.28 -2.45
C ARG A 46 10.70 1.40 -1.99
N SER A 47 11.44 0.30 -1.96
CA SER A 47 12.86 0.30 -1.61
C SER A 47 13.70 1.06 -2.63
N ARG A 48 14.98 1.33 -2.31
CA ARG A 48 15.90 1.96 -3.25
C ARG A 48 16.07 1.13 -4.53
N ALA A 49 16.28 -0.18 -4.39
CA ALA A 49 16.45 -1.08 -5.53
C ALA A 49 15.21 -1.11 -6.43
N GLY A 50 14.03 -1.28 -5.82
CA GLY A 50 12.76 -1.29 -6.55
C GLY A 50 12.49 0.02 -7.29
N ARG A 51 12.77 1.17 -6.65
CA ARG A 51 12.62 2.49 -7.29
C ARG A 51 13.60 2.68 -8.46
N SER A 52 14.85 2.27 -8.31
CA SER A 52 15.86 2.34 -9.37
C SER A 52 15.48 1.47 -10.57
N LEU A 53 15.04 0.24 -10.35
CA LEU A 53 14.59 -0.64 -11.44
C LEU A 53 13.30 -0.15 -12.10
N LYS A 54 12.37 0.40 -11.31
CA LYS A 54 11.17 1.04 -11.86
C LYS A 54 11.54 2.21 -12.76
N TYR A 55 12.48 3.06 -12.34
CA TYR A 55 12.95 4.17 -13.16
C TYR A 55 13.61 3.68 -14.46
N ALA A 56 14.48 2.67 -14.37
CA ALA A 56 15.12 2.06 -15.53
C ALA A 56 14.07 1.49 -16.51
N TRP A 57 13.12 0.71 -16.01
CA TRP A 57 12.01 0.17 -16.80
C TRP A 57 11.20 1.25 -17.52
N LEU A 58 10.86 2.35 -16.85
CA LEU A 58 10.07 3.42 -17.47
C LEU A 58 10.84 4.18 -18.55
N ASN A 59 12.17 4.16 -18.51
CA ASN A 59 13.04 4.72 -19.54
C ASN A 59 13.33 3.75 -20.69
N GLU A 60 12.97 2.47 -20.57
CA GLU A 60 13.09 1.52 -21.67
C GLU A 60 12.21 1.95 -22.85
N PRO A 61 12.69 1.77 -24.10
CA PRO A 61 11.90 2.00 -25.29
C PRO A 61 10.54 1.29 -25.21
N PRO A 62 9.44 1.90 -25.70
CA PRO A 62 8.13 1.26 -25.72
C PRO A 62 8.15 -0.11 -26.43
N THR A 63 8.97 -0.28 -27.47
CA THR A 63 9.16 -1.54 -28.19
C THR A 63 9.75 -2.63 -27.30
N THR A 64 10.77 -2.31 -26.49
CA THR A 64 11.37 -3.23 -25.52
C THR A 64 10.35 -3.64 -24.47
N ARG A 65 9.62 -2.68 -23.90
CA ARG A 65 8.56 -2.99 -22.92
C ARG A 65 7.45 -3.85 -23.51
N GLN A 66 7.05 -3.57 -24.75
CA GLN A 66 6.05 -4.35 -25.46
C GLN A 66 6.50 -5.80 -25.66
N LYS A 67 7.77 -6.01 -26.02
CA LYS A 67 8.35 -7.36 -26.10
C LYS A 67 8.21 -8.11 -24.77
N TYR A 68 8.62 -7.47 -23.67
CA TYR A 68 8.46 -8.05 -22.33
C TYR A 68 7.00 -8.35 -21.96
N TYR A 69 6.05 -7.50 -22.34
CA TYR A 69 4.62 -7.74 -22.13
C TYR A 69 4.12 -8.94 -22.92
N SER A 70 4.46 -9.04 -24.20
CA SER A 70 4.04 -10.14 -25.07
C SER A 70 4.64 -11.48 -24.65
N GLU A 71 5.90 -11.50 -24.21
CA GLU A 71 6.59 -12.73 -23.77
C GLU A 71 6.16 -13.19 -22.37
N ASN A 72 5.63 -12.28 -21.54
CA ASN A 72 5.31 -12.56 -20.14
C ASN A 72 3.90 -12.08 -19.78
N PRO A 73 2.85 -12.78 -20.25
CA PRO A 73 1.47 -12.39 -19.99
C PRO A 73 1.13 -12.43 -18.49
N ASP A 74 0.23 -11.53 -18.09
CA ASP A 74 -0.32 -11.40 -16.74
C ASP A 74 -1.83 -11.13 -16.83
N ASP A 75 -2.62 -12.19 -16.91
CA ASP A 75 -4.08 -12.13 -17.08
C ASP A 75 -4.79 -11.33 -15.99
N GLY A 76 -4.19 -11.25 -14.80
CA GLY A 76 -4.73 -10.48 -13.68
C GLY A 76 -4.40 -8.99 -13.74
N PHE A 77 -3.64 -8.52 -14.72
CA PHE A 77 -3.16 -7.14 -14.83
C PHE A 77 -3.56 -6.51 -16.18
N PRO A 78 -4.70 -5.80 -16.26
CA PRO A 78 -5.10 -5.13 -17.49
C PRO A 78 -4.15 -3.97 -17.81
N LEU A 79 -3.44 -4.08 -18.93
CA LEU A 79 -2.51 -3.03 -19.39
C LEU A 79 -3.23 -1.79 -19.93
N GLU A 80 -4.50 -1.91 -20.35
CA GLU A 80 -5.32 -0.78 -20.81
C GLU A 80 -5.49 0.28 -19.71
N ASP A 81 -5.76 -0.16 -18.47
CA ASP A 81 -5.90 0.71 -17.31
C ASP A 81 -4.56 1.21 -16.75
N SER A 82 -3.45 0.56 -17.11
CA SER A 82 -2.14 0.77 -16.51
C SER A 82 -1.02 0.48 -17.52
N PRO A 83 -0.87 1.31 -18.58
CA PRO A 83 0.02 1.03 -19.72
C PRO A 83 1.50 1.05 -19.35
N THR A 84 1.84 1.71 -18.23
CA THR A 84 3.20 1.70 -17.69
C THR A 84 3.57 0.38 -16.99
N GLY A 85 2.60 -0.51 -16.78
CA GLY A 85 2.77 -1.77 -16.06
C GLY A 85 2.73 -1.63 -14.54
N PHE A 86 2.32 -0.46 -14.01
CA PHE A 86 2.20 -0.19 -12.58
C PHE A 86 0.82 0.32 -12.20
N ARG A 87 0.20 -0.33 -11.22
CA ARG A 87 -1.06 0.09 -10.61
C ARG A 87 -0.81 0.58 -9.19
N ASP A 88 -1.05 1.85 -8.92
CA ASP A 88 -1.00 2.36 -7.55
C ASP A 88 -2.21 1.83 -6.76
N GLY A 89 -1.97 1.33 -5.55
CA GLY A 89 -3.04 0.89 -4.65
C GLY A 89 -3.87 2.06 -4.12
N ARG A 90 -3.40 3.30 -4.25
CA ARG A 90 -4.18 4.51 -3.93
C ARG A 90 -5.21 4.86 -5.01
N ALA A 91 -5.00 4.40 -6.24
CA ALA A 91 -5.96 4.57 -7.33
C ALA A 91 -7.15 3.60 -7.20
N ASP A 92 -7.01 2.58 -6.35
CA ASP A 92 -8.09 1.64 -6.02
C ASP A 92 -9.18 2.35 -5.19
N ARG A 93 -10.18 2.88 -5.88
CA ARG A 93 -11.33 3.58 -5.28
C ARG A 93 -12.15 2.69 -4.36
N SER A 94 -12.04 1.35 -4.45
CA SER A 94 -12.71 0.45 -3.51
C SER A 94 -12.13 0.54 -2.10
N ARG A 95 -10.84 0.87 -1.98
CA ARG A 95 -10.16 1.04 -0.68
C ARG A 95 -10.36 2.42 -0.05
N TYR A 96 -10.75 3.39 -0.87
CA TYR A 96 -10.96 4.77 -0.46
C TYR A 96 -12.30 5.26 -1.01
N PRO A 97 -13.45 4.78 -0.46
CA PRO A 97 -14.75 5.30 -0.84
C PRO A 97 -14.76 6.82 -0.62
N ARG A 98 -15.28 7.57 -1.60
CA ARG A 98 -15.37 9.03 -1.48
C ARG A 98 -16.17 9.37 -0.24
N MET A 99 -15.63 10.24 0.61
CA MET A 99 -16.47 10.93 1.60
C MET A 99 -17.50 11.74 0.82
N ILE A 100 -18.76 11.30 0.87
CA ILE A 100 -19.88 12.10 0.37
C ILE A 100 -19.93 13.32 1.29
N CYS A 101 -19.80 14.53 0.72
CA CYS A 101 -20.00 15.75 1.51
C CYS A 101 -21.36 15.66 2.18
N ALA A 102 -21.41 15.87 3.50
CA ALA A 102 -22.68 16.00 4.19
C ALA A 102 -23.47 17.11 3.49
N ASP A 103 -24.69 16.78 3.05
CA ASP A 103 -25.58 17.74 2.43
C ASP A 103 -25.97 18.78 3.50
N VAL A 104 -25.31 19.95 3.46
CA VAL A 104 -25.47 21.01 4.48
C VAL A 104 -26.81 21.73 4.29
N GLU A 105 -27.49 21.56 3.15
CA GLU A 105 -28.76 22.23 2.86
C GLU A 105 -29.95 21.64 3.62
N ARG A 106 -29.82 20.44 4.18
CA ARG A 106 -30.84 19.84 5.05
C ARG A 106 -30.29 19.61 6.45
N PRO A 107 -30.46 20.56 7.39
CA PRO A 107 -30.30 20.24 8.80
C PRO A 107 -31.26 19.10 9.17
N GLN A 108 -30.73 17.91 9.42
CA GLN A 108 -31.48 16.86 10.09
C GLN A 108 -31.70 17.33 11.53
N VAL A 109 -32.89 17.86 11.79
CA VAL A 109 -33.35 18.11 13.15
C VAL A 109 -33.50 16.75 13.82
N LEU A 110 -32.51 16.36 14.61
CA LEU A 110 -32.64 15.30 15.60
C LEU A 110 -33.68 15.79 16.61
N GLN A 111 -34.94 15.39 16.43
CA GLN A 111 -35.94 15.49 17.48
C GLN A 111 -35.54 14.50 18.58
N ASN A 112 -34.72 14.98 19.51
CA ASN A 112 -34.56 14.37 20.81
C ASN A 112 -35.91 14.49 21.52
N SER A 113 -36.72 13.45 21.46
CA SER A 113 -37.85 13.29 22.35
C SER A 113 -37.31 13.18 23.78
N VAL A 114 -37.31 14.30 24.48
CA VAL A 114 -37.06 14.38 25.91
C VAL A 114 -38.23 13.69 26.61
N SER A 115 -37.96 12.61 27.33
CA SER A 115 -38.81 12.16 28.42
C SER A 115 -37.92 11.64 29.53
N GLY A 116 -37.93 12.35 30.65
CA GLY A 116 -37.35 11.90 31.92
C GLY A 116 -36.15 12.69 32.44
N ALA A 117 -36.41 13.87 33.00
CA ALA A 117 -35.66 14.35 34.18
C ALA A 117 -35.93 13.36 35.34
N GLN A 118 -35.10 13.01 36.33
CA GLN A 118 -33.85 13.47 36.96
C GLN A 118 -33.15 12.20 37.54
N VAL A 119 -31.90 12.18 37.97
CA VAL A 119 -31.45 12.53 39.33
C VAL A 119 -29.91 12.65 39.35
N ARG A 120 -29.45 13.69 40.05
CA ARG A 120 -28.08 14.04 40.44
C ARG A 120 -27.20 12.87 40.90
N ALA A 121 -25.95 12.88 40.46
CA ALA A 121 -24.81 12.74 41.35
C ALA A 121 -23.60 13.50 40.78
N HIS A 122 -23.20 14.55 41.51
CA HIS A 122 -21.94 15.27 41.36
C HIS A 122 -20.76 14.28 41.49
N MET A 123 -19.84 14.25 40.53
CA MET A 123 -18.49 13.75 40.77
C MET A 123 -17.48 14.83 40.37
N PRO A 124 -16.58 15.24 41.27
CA PRO A 124 -15.64 16.32 41.03
C PRO A 124 -14.55 15.92 40.03
N ILE A 125 -14.19 16.90 39.21
CA ILE A 125 -13.14 16.89 38.18
C ILE A 125 -11.80 16.94 38.91
N ASP A 126 -11.19 15.79 39.27
CA ASP A 126 -9.80 15.78 39.75
C ASP A 126 -9.09 14.41 39.75
N GLN A 127 -9.22 13.61 38.68
CA GLN A 127 -8.36 12.42 38.48
C GLN A 127 -7.87 12.22 37.03
N LEU A 128 -7.44 13.29 36.37
CA LEU A 128 -6.65 13.22 35.13
C LEU A 128 -5.19 13.58 35.39
N ARG A 129 -4.43 12.69 36.06
CA ARG A 129 -2.96 12.65 35.97
C ARG A 129 -2.48 11.22 36.20
N GLY A 130 -1.93 10.58 35.16
CA GLY A 130 -1.20 9.33 35.41
C GLY A 130 -0.87 8.41 34.25
N PHE A 131 -1.12 8.72 32.98
CA PHE A 131 -0.64 7.84 31.90
C PHE A 131 0.81 8.16 31.54
N LYS A 132 1.75 7.70 32.39
CA LYS A 132 3.18 7.70 32.09
C LYS A 132 3.55 6.48 31.23
N LYS A 133 4.21 6.79 30.13
CA LYS A 133 4.78 5.96 29.07
C LYS A 133 5.78 4.93 29.60
N ARG A 134 5.74 3.72 29.06
CA ARG A 134 6.69 2.59 29.28
C ARG A 134 8.15 2.97 29.06
N ARG A 135 9.07 2.34 29.81
CA ARG A 135 10.36 1.82 29.29
C ARG A 135 10.75 0.52 30.00
N ARG A 136 11.04 -0.51 29.21
CA ARG A 136 11.84 -1.69 29.58
C ARG A 136 13.32 -1.26 29.67
N ALA A 137 14.05 -1.79 30.63
CA ALA A 137 15.49 -1.99 30.55
C ALA A 137 15.82 -3.37 31.14
N ALA A 138 16.82 -4.01 30.53
CA ALA A 138 17.26 -5.38 30.76
C ALA A 138 18.34 -5.48 31.86
N SER A 139 18.68 -6.74 32.18
CA SER A 139 19.95 -7.28 32.70
C SER A 139 20.37 -7.06 34.16
N SER A 140 20.50 -8.20 34.86
CA SER A 140 21.45 -8.60 35.93
C SER A 140 21.37 -10.15 35.97
N GLY A 141 22.40 -11.02 35.92
CA GLY A 141 23.85 -10.91 36.17
C GLY A 141 24.10 -10.41 37.58
N ASP A 142 24.46 -11.19 38.60
CA ASP A 142 25.29 -12.39 38.71
C ASP A 142 24.60 -13.58 39.41
#